data_AF-A0A2J8D7N0-F1
#
_entry.id   AF-A0A2J8D7N0-F1
#
_cell.length_a   1.000
_cell.length_b   1.000
_cell.length_c   1.000
_cell.angle_alpha   90.00
_cell.angle_beta   90.00
_cell.angle_gamma   90.00
#
_symmetry.space_group_name_H-M   'P 1'
#
loop_
_entity.id
_entity.type
_entity.pdbx_description
1 polymer ?
#
loop_
_entity_poly.entity_id
_entity_poly.type
_entity_poly.pdbx_seq_one_letter_code
_entity_poly.pdbx_strand_id
1 'polypeptide(L)'
;MIQIALEADDAVQASVLFAELLALSHKAGTDVELACAFAKHDAMKSKWDRVKSRFEKVNNRGPLTKDEQQAYDAGFGAVLSEYAKSHTWGETEEFVEEYTQKLRVSLDNTLVNFIADKHGRCREFKALDQWLSYCKDAGFVTTAAFWKSMLVKCKKQWGYGEVEAASLFKTLQEQDIESDFPEAEAVVRSMMIPIQREFPMKRIRIATPKRPMDIGSTFERMKLDAQKGQWKSVLSTYNRAVRNGQGYSSGCLQLAVQASMKVNEPSTEHAVSLISKAQSDGHDISNAMVPLVLADLDEIQAVGQQMRDSSEARASGPAAVRPFPAIQRLFSDLLEQGHQIDNFVFHRAAQVCLALRNYREVVTICVFAAQCNGSRDLAYSVWNFSDLCQAFTKQHEYARLRWLMSDVLGRDYRMTKQCRTSLKWVVHYLKRASQADKDEDLKASDLSMLACVEETLKKVTKEKAQWKASERANVAQIVARQNEKQARTRRTEAGGLDYYAPLRRGLDGKPPRWSGRVEEEQEDGSTAVGNKAEA
;
A
#
# COMPACT_ATOMS: atom_id res chain seq x y z
N MET A 1 -10.15 -37.23 13.07
CA MET A 1 -11.41 -36.83 13.73
C MET A 1 -11.22 -35.67 14.71
N ILE A 2 -10.34 -35.78 15.71
CA ILE A 2 -10.07 -34.67 16.66
C ILE A 2 -9.57 -33.41 15.94
N GLN A 3 -8.58 -33.53 15.05
CA GLN A 3 -8.06 -32.39 14.27
C GLN A 3 -9.12 -31.75 13.36
N ILE A 4 -10.01 -32.56 12.76
CA ILE A 4 -11.12 -32.08 11.93
C ILE A 4 -12.13 -31.28 12.77
N ALA A 5 -12.44 -31.74 13.99
CA ALA A 5 -13.31 -31.01 14.91
C ALA A 5 -12.67 -29.69 15.37
N LEU A 6 -11.36 -29.66 15.61
CA LEU A 6 -10.62 -28.43 15.92
C LEU A 6 -10.60 -27.45 14.74
N GLU A 7 -10.43 -27.93 13.51
CA GLU A 7 -10.49 -27.11 12.29
C GLU A 7 -11.89 -26.57 12.00
N ALA A 8 -12.93 -27.29 12.42
CA ALA A 8 -14.33 -26.87 12.36
C ALA A 8 -14.77 -25.95 13.53
N ASP A 9 -13.82 -25.59 14.41
CA ASP A 9 -14.04 -24.78 15.62
C ASP A 9 -14.97 -25.41 16.68
N ASP A 10 -15.16 -26.73 16.63
CA ASP A 10 -15.93 -27.49 17.63
C ASP A 10 -15.00 -28.07 18.71
N ALA A 11 -14.55 -27.19 19.62
CA ALA A 11 -13.67 -27.56 20.72
C ALA A 11 -14.32 -28.53 21.72
N VAL A 12 -15.65 -28.54 21.81
CA VAL A 12 -16.41 -29.42 22.70
C VAL A 12 -16.34 -30.84 22.16
N GLN A 13 -16.67 -31.02 20.87
CA GLN A 13 -16.57 -32.30 20.20
C GLN A 13 -15.12 -32.81 20.15
N ALA A 14 -14.13 -31.95 19.91
CA ALA A 14 -12.72 -32.32 19.96
C ALA A 14 -12.31 -32.82 21.35
N SER A 15 -12.81 -32.20 22.43
CA SER A 15 -12.51 -32.60 23.81
C SER A 15 -13.18 -33.93 24.18
N VAL A 16 -14.42 -34.17 23.71
CA VAL A 16 -15.13 -35.44 23.88
C VAL A 16 -14.38 -36.57 23.16
N LEU A 17 -14.03 -36.38 21.89
CA LEU A 17 -13.27 -37.36 21.11
C LEU A 17 -11.88 -37.62 21.71
N PHE A 18 -11.24 -36.62 22.32
CA PHE A 18 -9.97 -36.79 23.02
C PHE A 18 -10.13 -37.57 24.33
N ALA A 19 -11.20 -37.35 25.09
CA ALA A 19 -11.50 -38.11 26.31
C ALA A 19 -11.82 -39.59 25.98
N GLU A 20 -12.55 -39.85 24.89
CA GLU A 20 -12.79 -41.20 24.37
C GLU A 20 -11.48 -41.88 23.94
N LEU A 21 -10.61 -41.15 23.24
CA LEU A 21 -9.30 -41.66 22.83
C LEU A 21 -8.40 -41.97 24.03
N LEU A 22 -8.42 -41.14 25.07
CA LEU A 22 -7.71 -41.38 26.33
C LEU A 22 -8.20 -42.63 27.06
N ALA A 23 -9.51 -42.88 27.05
CA ALA A 23 -10.10 -44.08 27.64
C ALA A 23 -9.66 -45.36 26.91
N LEU A 24 -9.40 -45.26 25.59
CA LEU A 24 -8.94 -46.37 24.75
C LEU A 24 -7.42 -46.54 24.76
N SER A 25 -6.67 -45.45 24.92
CA SER A 25 -5.21 -45.45 24.96
C SER A 25 -4.68 -44.30 25.82
N HIS A 26 -4.12 -44.66 26.99
CA HIS A 26 -3.47 -43.70 27.89
C HIS A 26 -2.30 -42.94 27.22
N LYS A 27 -1.70 -43.50 26.16
CA LYS A 27 -0.61 -42.88 25.40
C LYS A 27 -1.04 -41.66 24.61
N ALA A 28 -2.33 -41.52 24.32
CA ALA A 28 -2.88 -40.33 23.65
C ALA A 28 -2.75 -39.05 24.49
N GLY A 29 -2.67 -39.18 25.82
CA GLY A 29 -2.48 -38.03 26.72
C GLY A 29 -1.09 -37.43 26.68
N THR A 30 -0.14 -38.18 26.12
CA THR A 30 1.25 -37.79 25.96
C THR A 30 1.61 -37.48 24.52
N ASP A 31 0.65 -37.58 23.60
CA ASP A 31 0.85 -37.36 22.17
C ASP A 31 1.16 -35.88 21.88
N VAL A 32 2.32 -35.65 21.27
CA VAL A 32 2.85 -34.31 21.02
C VAL A 32 2.10 -33.60 19.90
N GLU A 33 1.71 -34.32 18.85
CA GLU A 33 0.97 -33.75 17.72
C GLU A 33 -0.42 -33.29 18.16
N LEU A 34 -1.11 -34.09 18.97
CA LEU A 34 -2.39 -33.71 19.56
C LEU A 34 -2.24 -32.51 20.49
N ALA A 35 -1.21 -32.48 21.34
CA ALA A 35 -0.95 -31.35 22.23
C ALA A 35 -0.72 -30.05 21.45
N CYS A 36 0.08 -30.09 20.38
CA CYS A 36 0.34 -28.97 19.48
C CYS A 36 -0.90 -28.56 18.67
N ALA A 37 -1.74 -29.50 18.22
CA ALA A 37 -2.98 -29.20 17.51
C ALA A 37 -3.98 -28.43 18.39
N PHE A 38 -4.14 -28.85 19.65
CA PHE A 38 -4.94 -28.10 20.62
C PHE A 38 -4.32 -26.74 20.96
N ALA A 39 -2.98 -26.66 21.08
CA ALA A 39 -2.30 -25.39 21.33
C ALA A 39 -2.50 -24.39 20.18
N LYS A 40 -2.47 -24.85 18.93
CA LYS A 40 -2.80 -24.02 17.75
C LYS A 40 -4.25 -23.53 17.80
N HIS A 41 -5.21 -24.38 18.17
CA HIS A 41 -6.61 -23.96 18.33
C HIS A 41 -6.77 -22.92 19.45
N ASP A 42 -6.13 -23.13 20.60
CA ASP A 42 -6.12 -22.15 21.70
C ASP A 42 -5.46 -20.82 21.26
N ALA A 43 -4.41 -20.86 20.44
CA ALA A 43 -3.77 -19.68 19.85
C ALA A 43 -4.70 -18.90 18.90
N MET A 44 -5.47 -19.59 18.05
CA MET A 44 -6.49 -18.98 17.19
C MET A 44 -7.59 -18.25 17.99
N LYS A 45 -7.79 -18.64 19.25
CA LYS A 45 -8.71 -18.00 20.20
C LYS A 45 -8.02 -17.03 21.17
N SER A 46 -6.74 -16.73 20.95
CA SER A 46 -5.93 -15.84 21.78
C SER A 46 -5.83 -16.27 23.25
N LYS A 47 -5.90 -17.59 23.53
CA LYS A 47 -5.81 -18.16 24.89
C LYS A 47 -4.37 -18.56 25.23
N TRP A 48 -3.47 -17.58 25.34
CA TRP A 48 -2.02 -17.81 25.45
C TRP A 48 -1.58 -18.55 26.71
N ASP A 49 -2.27 -18.37 27.84
CA ASP A 49 -1.99 -19.13 29.07
C ASP A 49 -2.20 -20.64 28.86
N ARG A 50 -3.20 -21.00 28.05
CA ARG A 50 -3.49 -22.41 27.73
C ARG A 50 -2.47 -22.97 26.75
N VAL A 51 -2.02 -22.15 25.79
CA VAL A 51 -0.93 -22.51 24.87
C VAL A 51 0.32 -22.84 25.68
N LYS A 52 0.75 -21.93 26.56
CA LYS A 52 1.94 -22.12 27.40
C LYS A 52 1.83 -23.36 28.29
N SER A 53 0.69 -23.55 28.95
CA SER A 53 0.47 -24.74 29.80
C SER A 53 0.56 -26.07 29.02
N ARG A 54 0.17 -26.09 27.73
CA ARG A 54 0.28 -27.29 26.90
C ARG A 54 1.74 -27.60 26.54
N PHE A 55 2.51 -26.59 26.17
CA PHE A 55 3.95 -26.77 25.90
C PHE A 55 4.72 -27.16 27.17
N GLU A 56 4.40 -26.56 28.32
CA GLU A 56 4.97 -26.96 29.62
C GLU A 56 4.68 -28.43 29.97
N LYS A 57 3.45 -28.91 29.72
CA LYS A 57 3.08 -30.32 29.95
C LYS A 57 3.90 -31.28 29.09
N VAL A 58 4.14 -30.94 27.82
CA VAL A 58 4.97 -31.76 26.92
C VAL A 58 6.43 -31.73 27.39
N ASN A 59 6.96 -30.55 27.73
CA ASN A 59 8.34 -30.38 28.20
C ASN A 59 8.63 -31.12 29.51
N ASN A 60 7.66 -31.14 30.45
CA ASN A 60 7.78 -31.81 31.75
C ASN A 60 7.78 -33.35 31.66
N ARG A 61 7.42 -33.93 30.50
CA ARG A 61 7.40 -35.38 30.28
C ARG A 61 8.82 -35.98 30.18
N GLY A 62 9.84 -35.16 29.95
CA GLY A 62 11.22 -35.60 29.76
C GLY A 62 11.68 -35.50 28.30
N PRO A 63 12.79 -36.14 27.94
CA PRO A 63 13.35 -36.05 26.58
C PRO A 63 12.39 -36.61 25.54
N LEU A 64 12.11 -35.83 24.50
CA LEU A 64 11.31 -36.26 23.36
C LEU A 64 12.14 -37.16 22.43
N THR A 65 11.48 -38.12 21.78
CA THR A 65 12.08 -38.82 20.64
C THR A 65 12.30 -37.85 19.48
N LYS A 66 13.14 -38.23 18.51
CA LYS A 66 13.45 -37.36 17.36
C LYS A 66 12.20 -36.96 16.56
N ASP A 67 11.27 -37.90 16.38
CA ASP A 67 10.03 -37.67 15.65
C ASP A 67 9.05 -36.79 16.46
N GLU A 68 8.96 -37.03 17.78
CA GLU A 68 8.18 -36.18 18.69
C GLU A 68 8.74 -34.76 18.76
N GLN A 69 10.07 -34.58 18.77
CA GLN A 69 10.70 -33.26 18.75
C GLN A 69 10.41 -32.52 17.44
N GLN A 70 10.45 -33.22 16.30
CA GLN A 70 10.11 -32.62 15.00
C GLN A 70 8.64 -32.17 14.94
N ALA A 71 7.72 -32.97 15.46
CA ALA A 71 6.32 -32.62 15.59
C ALA A 71 6.09 -31.43 16.54
N TYR A 72 6.83 -31.39 17.66
CA TYR A 72 6.79 -30.31 18.64
C TYR A 72 7.23 -28.97 18.04
N ASP A 73 8.37 -28.96 17.34
CA ASP A 73 8.93 -27.76 16.71
C ASP A 73 8.03 -27.26 15.57
N ALA A 74 7.50 -28.17 14.73
CA ALA A 74 6.53 -27.82 13.69
C ALA A 74 5.21 -27.26 14.26
N GLY A 75 4.74 -27.86 15.36
CA GLY A 75 3.58 -27.40 16.10
C GLY A 75 3.77 -26.00 16.69
N PHE A 76 4.94 -25.71 17.24
CA PHE A 76 5.30 -24.36 17.69
C PHE A 76 5.32 -23.35 16.54
N GLY A 77 5.90 -23.71 15.39
CA GLY A 77 5.89 -22.84 14.21
C GLY A 77 4.49 -22.42 13.77
N ALA A 78 3.51 -23.34 13.88
CA ALA A 78 2.11 -23.02 13.59
C ALA A 78 1.48 -22.08 14.63
N VAL A 79 1.83 -22.23 15.91
CA VAL A 79 1.39 -21.33 17.00
C VAL A 79 2.01 -19.95 16.85
N LEU A 80 3.31 -19.88 16.56
CA LEU A 80 4.04 -18.62 16.31
C LEU A 80 3.40 -17.84 15.15
N SER A 81 3.02 -18.53 14.07
CA SER A 81 2.34 -17.91 12.94
C SER A 81 0.97 -17.32 13.31
N GLU A 82 0.28 -17.84 14.33
CA GLU A 82 -0.95 -17.24 14.86
C GLU A 82 -0.65 -16.08 15.81
N TYR A 83 0.35 -16.23 16.69
CA TYR A 83 0.78 -15.18 17.64
C TYR A 83 1.20 -13.89 16.92
N ALA A 84 1.97 -14.03 15.85
CA ALA A 84 2.46 -12.93 15.02
C ALA A 84 1.36 -12.12 14.30
N LYS A 85 0.10 -12.59 14.27
CA LYS A 85 -1.02 -11.85 13.65
C LYS A 85 -1.55 -10.73 14.54
N SER A 86 -1.37 -10.83 15.86
CA SER A 86 -1.97 -9.92 16.84
C SER A 86 -0.97 -9.24 17.77
N HIS A 87 0.33 -9.55 17.67
CA HIS A 87 1.38 -8.99 18.52
C HIS A 87 2.42 -8.24 17.69
N THR A 88 3.18 -7.37 18.36
CA THR A 88 4.31 -6.68 17.78
C THR A 88 5.48 -7.63 17.51
N TRP A 89 6.44 -7.20 16.69
CA TRP A 89 7.59 -8.04 16.37
C TRP A 89 8.53 -8.24 17.56
N GLY A 90 8.71 -7.22 18.40
CA GLY A 90 9.45 -7.37 19.67
C GLY A 90 8.81 -8.41 20.59
N GLU A 91 7.48 -8.34 20.78
CA GLU A 91 6.75 -9.36 21.55
C GLU A 91 6.82 -10.75 20.91
N THR A 92 6.87 -10.84 19.57
CA THR A 92 7.00 -12.11 18.84
C THR A 92 8.41 -12.71 18.98
N GLU A 93 9.44 -11.88 19.00
CA GLU A 93 10.83 -12.29 19.26
C GLU A 93 11.00 -12.79 20.70
N GLU A 94 10.54 -12.02 21.69
CA GLU A 94 10.51 -12.43 23.10
C GLU A 94 9.73 -13.75 23.29
N PHE A 95 8.65 -13.94 22.54
CA PHE A 95 7.88 -15.19 22.55
C PHE A 95 8.67 -16.38 22.01
N VAL A 96 9.48 -16.21 20.94
CA VAL A 96 10.36 -17.28 20.46
C VAL A 96 11.46 -17.56 21.47
N GLU A 97 12.10 -16.51 22.01
CA GLU A 97 13.16 -16.64 23.01
C GLU A 97 12.70 -17.39 24.26
N GLU A 98 11.50 -17.11 24.75
CA GLU A 98 10.96 -17.80 25.92
C GLU A 98 10.82 -19.31 25.66
N TYR A 99 10.31 -19.69 24.49
CA TYR A 99 10.02 -21.09 24.17
C TYR A 99 11.27 -21.90 23.84
N THR A 100 12.27 -21.28 23.22
CA THR A 100 13.58 -21.92 22.98
C THR A 100 14.38 -22.06 24.29
N GLN A 101 14.39 -21.05 25.15
CA GLN A 101 15.14 -21.09 26.42
C GLN A 101 14.49 -21.99 27.48
N LYS A 102 13.16 -21.91 27.66
CA LYS A 102 12.46 -22.56 28.78
C LYS A 102 11.73 -23.84 28.39
N LEU A 103 11.29 -23.95 27.14
CA LEU A 103 10.38 -25.01 26.69
C LEU A 103 11.00 -25.95 25.64
N ARG A 104 12.32 -25.86 25.45
CA ARG A 104 13.13 -26.76 24.61
C ARG A 104 12.65 -26.87 23.15
N VAL A 105 12.08 -25.78 22.62
CA VAL A 105 11.81 -25.69 21.18
C VAL A 105 13.14 -25.51 20.46
N SER A 106 13.40 -26.33 19.44
CA SER A 106 14.63 -26.21 18.66
C SER A 106 14.53 -25.02 17.70
N LEU A 107 15.59 -24.22 17.59
CA LEU A 107 15.72 -23.27 16.50
C LEU A 107 16.02 -24.02 15.20
N ASP A 108 15.11 -23.94 14.24
CA ASP A 108 15.29 -24.49 12.91
C ASP A 108 15.41 -23.36 11.86
N ASN A 109 15.77 -23.74 10.62
CA ASN A 109 15.87 -22.78 9.52
C ASN A 109 14.55 -22.02 9.31
N THR A 110 13.40 -22.62 9.58
CA THR A 110 12.09 -22.03 9.35
C THR A 110 11.82 -20.88 10.33
N LEU A 111 12.02 -21.12 11.62
CA LEU A 111 11.83 -20.15 12.70
C LEU A 111 12.83 -19.00 12.59
N VAL A 112 14.11 -19.32 12.36
CA VAL A 112 15.16 -18.30 12.20
C VAL A 112 14.88 -17.42 10.98
N ASN A 113 14.48 -18.02 9.85
CA ASN A 113 14.09 -17.24 8.67
C ASN A 113 12.80 -16.44 8.88
N PHE A 114 11.86 -16.93 9.69
CA PHE A 114 10.59 -16.25 9.95
C PHE A 114 10.80 -14.89 10.62
N ILE A 115 11.63 -14.84 11.68
CA ILE A 115 11.97 -13.60 12.37
C ILE A 115 12.93 -12.75 11.51
N ALA A 116 13.94 -13.37 10.88
CA ALA A 116 14.87 -12.65 10.00
C ALA A 116 14.20 -11.98 8.80
N ASP A 117 13.19 -12.60 8.18
CA ASP A 117 12.39 -12.00 7.10
C ASP A 117 11.67 -10.72 7.53
N LYS A 118 11.33 -10.60 8.82
CA LYS A 118 10.61 -9.45 9.36
C LYS A 118 11.55 -8.30 9.67
N HIS A 119 12.59 -8.54 10.47
CA HIS A 119 13.66 -7.56 10.73
C HIS A 119 14.28 -7.06 9.42
N GLY A 120 14.51 -7.98 8.48
CA GLY A 120 14.93 -7.71 7.12
C GLY A 120 13.99 -6.76 6.36
N ARG A 121 12.68 -7.03 6.31
CA ARG A 121 11.72 -6.19 5.59
C ARG A 121 11.49 -4.82 6.24
N CYS A 122 11.62 -4.72 7.57
CA CYS A 122 11.51 -3.47 8.31
C CYS A 122 12.78 -2.61 8.24
N ARG A 123 13.88 -3.15 7.68
CA ARG A 123 15.21 -2.50 7.62
C ARG A 123 15.81 -2.21 9.00
N GLU A 124 15.46 -3.02 9.97
CA GLU A 124 15.98 -2.93 11.33
C GLU A 124 17.25 -3.78 11.43
N PHE A 125 18.33 -3.28 10.82
CA PHE A 125 19.59 -4.03 10.70
C PHE A 125 20.16 -4.47 12.07
N LYS A 126 20.12 -3.58 13.07
CA LYS A 126 20.60 -3.89 14.42
C LYS A 126 19.81 -5.01 15.08
N ALA A 127 18.49 -5.04 14.87
CA ALA A 127 17.63 -6.10 15.41
C ALA A 127 17.90 -7.43 14.69
N LEU A 128 18.12 -7.41 13.36
CA LEU A 128 18.51 -8.60 12.60
C LEU A 128 19.85 -9.18 13.08
N ASP A 129 20.84 -8.32 13.34
CA ASP A 129 22.17 -8.72 13.82
C ASP A 129 22.11 -9.30 15.25
N GLN A 130 21.33 -8.67 16.14
CA GLN A 130 21.04 -9.17 17.49
C GLN A 130 20.34 -10.53 17.45
N TRP A 131 19.31 -10.67 16.62
CA TRP A 131 18.58 -11.92 16.43
C TRP A 131 19.48 -13.07 15.94
N LEU A 132 20.35 -12.82 14.96
CA LEU A 132 21.28 -13.82 14.44
C LEU A 132 22.35 -14.21 15.48
N SER A 133 22.80 -13.25 16.28
CA SER A 133 23.71 -13.49 17.40
C SER A 133 23.04 -14.36 18.47
N TYR A 134 21.79 -14.03 18.84
CA TYR A 134 20.98 -14.84 19.75
C TYR A 134 20.81 -16.29 19.24
N CYS A 135 20.48 -16.47 17.95
CA CYS A 135 20.30 -17.80 17.38
C CYS A 135 21.56 -18.66 17.56
N LYS A 136 22.74 -18.08 17.34
CA LYS A 136 24.03 -18.75 17.53
C LYS A 136 24.23 -19.16 18.99
N ASP A 137 24.01 -18.23 19.92
CA ASP A 137 24.16 -18.50 21.37
C ASP A 137 23.18 -19.56 21.86
N ALA A 138 21.99 -19.63 21.24
CA ALA A 138 20.98 -20.66 21.47
C ALA A 138 21.28 -22.00 20.76
N GLY A 139 22.44 -22.15 20.10
CA GLY A 139 22.90 -23.40 19.50
C GLY A 139 22.44 -23.65 18.06
N PHE A 140 21.90 -22.65 17.36
CA PHE A 140 21.56 -22.77 15.94
C PHE A 140 22.83 -22.86 15.09
N VAL A 141 23.02 -24.00 14.44
CA VAL A 141 24.13 -24.21 13.51
C VAL A 141 23.77 -23.59 12.17
N THR A 142 24.45 -22.49 11.86
CA THR A 142 24.31 -21.85 10.55
C THR A 142 25.09 -22.63 9.50
N THR A 143 24.60 -22.63 8.26
CA THR A 143 25.22 -23.34 7.13
C THR A 143 25.52 -22.38 5.99
N ALA A 144 26.45 -22.75 5.10
CA ALA A 144 26.70 -22.02 3.86
C ALA A 144 25.42 -21.75 3.04
N ALA A 145 24.52 -22.74 2.96
CA ALA A 145 23.25 -22.62 2.26
C ALA A 145 22.29 -21.62 2.94
N PHE A 146 22.25 -21.60 4.28
CA PHE A 146 21.48 -20.63 5.05
C PHE A 146 21.96 -19.20 4.78
N TRP A 147 23.26 -18.95 4.88
CA TRP A 147 23.83 -17.63 4.62
C TRP A 147 23.68 -17.17 3.17
N LYS A 148 23.82 -18.08 2.21
CA LYS A 148 23.51 -17.82 0.80
C LYS A 148 22.05 -17.37 0.62
N SER A 149 21.11 -18.05 1.27
CA SER A 149 19.70 -17.68 1.27
C SER A 149 19.49 -16.28 1.87
N MET A 150 20.12 -16.02 3.03
CA MET A 150 20.03 -14.77 3.76
C MET A 150 20.53 -13.57 2.94
N LEU A 151 21.74 -13.68 2.37
CA LEU A 151 22.35 -12.62 1.55
C LEU A 151 21.55 -12.38 0.25
N VAL A 152 21.00 -13.44 -0.36
CA VAL A 152 20.10 -13.31 -1.53
C VAL A 152 18.82 -12.57 -1.15
N LYS A 153 18.24 -12.83 0.03
CA LYS A 153 17.04 -12.14 0.53
C LYS A 153 17.31 -10.66 0.82
N CYS A 154 18.46 -10.31 1.38
CA CYS A 154 18.87 -8.90 1.59
C CYS A 154 18.74 -8.06 0.30
N LYS A 155 19.27 -8.57 -0.82
CA LYS A 155 19.23 -7.85 -2.11
C LYS A 155 17.90 -7.97 -2.85
N LYS A 156 17.30 -9.16 -2.91
CA LYS A 156 16.12 -9.42 -3.76
C LYS A 156 14.78 -9.13 -3.08
N GLN A 157 14.71 -9.24 -1.75
CA GLN A 157 13.45 -9.20 -1.02
C GLN A 157 13.38 -8.05 -0.01
N TRP A 158 14.48 -7.71 0.65
CA TRP A 158 14.50 -6.72 1.73
C TRP A 158 15.01 -5.33 1.28
N GLY A 159 15.71 -5.28 0.14
CA GLY A 159 16.16 -4.04 -0.49
C GLY A 159 17.25 -3.32 0.31
N TYR A 160 18.16 -4.09 0.92
CA TYR A 160 19.34 -3.58 1.62
C TYR A 160 20.35 -2.99 0.63
N GLY A 161 21.02 -1.92 1.03
CA GLY A 161 22.09 -1.28 0.25
C GLY A 161 23.42 -2.01 0.41
N GLU A 162 24.46 -1.44 -0.21
CA GLU A 162 25.82 -2.01 -0.22
C GLU A 162 26.45 -2.00 1.19
N VAL A 163 26.14 -0.99 2.01
CA VAL A 163 26.66 -0.84 3.37
C VAL A 163 26.05 -1.87 4.32
N GLU A 164 24.74 -2.07 4.25
CA GLU A 164 24.03 -3.03 5.10
C GLU A 164 24.33 -4.48 4.70
N ALA A 165 24.50 -4.76 3.41
CA ALA A 165 24.93 -6.08 2.93
C ALA A 165 26.38 -6.41 3.32
N ALA A 166 27.29 -5.42 3.25
CA ALA A 166 28.66 -5.57 3.72
C ALA A 166 28.73 -5.76 5.25
N SER A 167 27.87 -5.08 6.01
CA SER A 167 27.79 -5.27 7.46
C SER A 167 27.27 -6.65 7.85
N LEU A 168 26.26 -7.18 7.14
CA LEU A 168 25.78 -8.56 7.37
C LEU A 168 26.85 -9.60 7.01
N PHE A 169 27.63 -9.31 5.97
CA PHE A 169 28.77 -10.13 5.59
C PHE A 169 29.89 -10.10 6.63
N LYS A 170 30.10 -8.96 7.29
CA LYS A 170 31.02 -8.86 8.41
C LYS A 170 30.58 -9.74 9.58
N THR A 171 29.27 -9.78 9.89
CA THR A 171 28.71 -10.72 10.87
C THR A 171 28.99 -12.18 10.47
N LEU A 172 28.96 -12.51 9.17
CA LEU A 172 29.33 -13.84 8.66
C LEU A 172 30.83 -14.16 8.83
N GLN A 173 31.72 -13.17 8.62
CA GLN A 173 33.16 -13.32 8.83
C GLN A 173 33.53 -13.45 10.31
N GLU A 174 32.89 -12.67 11.18
CA GLU A 174 33.05 -12.75 12.65
C GLU A 174 32.55 -14.10 13.22
N GLN A 175 31.79 -14.86 12.44
CA GLN A 175 31.31 -16.20 12.80
C GLN A 175 32.19 -17.35 12.26
N ASP A 176 33.31 -17.06 11.59
CA ASP A 176 34.28 -18.03 11.04
C ASP A 176 33.70 -19.00 9.98
N ILE A 177 32.57 -18.62 9.37
CA ILE A 177 31.84 -19.42 8.37
C ILE A 177 32.47 -19.28 6.97
N GLU A 178 33.38 -18.33 6.80
CA GLU A 178 34.12 -18.09 5.56
C GLU A 178 34.99 -19.30 5.17
N SER A 179 35.45 -20.10 6.15
CA SER A 179 36.20 -21.34 5.94
C SER A 179 35.36 -22.46 5.30
N ASP A 180 34.07 -22.55 5.65
CA ASP A 180 33.09 -23.53 5.11
C ASP A 180 32.31 -22.99 3.89
N PHE A 181 32.43 -21.70 3.59
CA PHE A 181 31.75 -21.03 2.49
C PHE A 181 32.69 -20.08 1.72
N PRO A 182 33.69 -20.61 0.98
CA PRO A 182 34.65 -19.79 0.23
C PRO A 182 34.00 -18.95 -0.90
N GLU A 183 32.76 -19.29 -1.28
CA GLU A 183 31.96 -18.55 -2.25
C GLU A 183 31.21 -17.35 -1.64
N ALA A 184 31.21 -17.19 -0.31
CA ALA A 184 30.57 -16.08 0.40
C ALA A 184 31.10 -14.74 -0.11
N GLU A 185 32.42 -14.65 -0.24
CA GLU A 185 33.10 -13.47 -0.74
C GLU A 185 32.75 -13.20 -2.20
N ALA A 186 32.57 -14.22 -3.04
CA ALA A 186 32.13 -14.06 -4.42
C ALA A 186 30.65 -13.62 -4.50
N VAL A 187 29.79 -14.15 -3.63
CA VAL A 187 28.38 -13.75 -3.52
C VAL A 187 28.29 -12.28 -3.07
N VAL A 188 29.09 -11.86 -2.11
CA VAL A 188 29.12 -10.47 -1.62
C VAL A 188 29.83 -9.52 -2.57
N ARG A 189 30.92 -9.91 -3.22
CA ARG A 189 31.52 -9.15 -4.34
C ARG A 189 30.53 -8.99 -5.49
N SER A 190 29.74 -10.01 -5.83
CA SER A 190 28.64 -9.89 -6.81
C SER A 190 27.48 -8.99 -6.34
N MET A 191 27.42 -8.69 -5.03
CA MET A 191 26.51 -7.72 -4.43
C MET A 191 27.10 -6.30 -4.40
N MET A 192 28.42 -6.15 -4.25
CA MET A 192 29.18 -4.89 -4.14
C MET A 192 29.66 -4.30 -5.48
N ILE A 193 29.63 -5.07 -6.58
CA ILE A 193 29.96 -4.53 -7.91
C ILE A 193 28.72 -3.80 -8.47
N PRO A 194 28.80 -2.47 -8.71
CA PRO A 194 27.75 -1.79 -9.46
C PRO A 194 27.67 -2.43 -10.83
N ILE A 195 26.47 -2.82 -11.25
CA ILE A 195 26.24 -3.42 -12.58
C ILE A 195 26.62 -2.39 -13.65
N GLN A 196 27.89 -2.40 -14.05
CA GLN A 196 28.36 -1.97 -15.35
C GLN A 196 28.76 -3.23 -16.13
N ARG A 197 28.22 -3.33 -17.32
CA ARG A 197 28.38 -4.45 -18.25
C ARG A 197 29.68 -4.30 -19.02
N GLU A 198 30.30 -5.41 -19.39
CA GLU A 198 30.69 -5.69 -20.77
C GLU A 198 30.76 -7.22 -20.98
N PHE A 199 30.16 -7.71 -22.07
CA PHE A 199 30.13 -9.14 -22.44
C PHE A 199 31.34 -9.45 -23.33
N PRO A 200 31.81 -10.71 -23.39
CA PRO A 200 31.38 -11.52 -24.53
C PRO A 200 31.21 -13.00 -24.19
N MET A 201 30.02 -13.55 -24.42
CA MET A 201 29.92 -14.94 -24.87
C MET A 201 28.62 -15.14 -25.65
N LYS A 202 28.78 -15.51 -26.92
CA LYS A 202 27.72 -15.86 -27.86
C LYS A 202 26.85 -16.96 -27.24
N ARG A 203 25.58 -16.66 -26.99
CA ARG A 203 24.54 -17.69 -26.92
C ARG A 203 23.39 -17.29 -27.83
N ILE A 204 23.15 -18.19 -28.78
CA ILE A 204 22.11 -18.17 -29.80
C ILE A 204 20.78 -17.87 -29.10
N ARG A 205 20.13 -16.78 -29.52
CA ARG A 205 18.78 -16.43 -29.06
C ARG A 205 17.78 -17.33 -29.79
N ILE A 206 17.19 -18.29 -29.07
CA ILE A 206 15.86 -18.76 -29.45
C ILE A 206 14.91 -17.62 -29.07
N ALA A 207 14.36 -16.96 -30.09
CA ALA A 207 13.37 -15.91 -29.95
C ALA A 207 12.11 -16.50 -29.32
N THR A 208 11.94 -16.34 -28.01
CA THR A 208 10.62 -16.42 -27.40
C THR A 208 9.93 -15.07 -27.63
N PRO A 209 8.77 -15.03 -28.28
CA PRO A 209 8.04 -13.78 -28.47
C PRO A 209 7.51 -13.33 -27.11
N LYS A 210 8.17 -12.36 -26.48
CA LYS A 210 7.60 -11.67 -25.32
C LYS A 210 6.36 -10.94 -25.82
N ARG A 211 5.21 -11.32 -25.26
CA ARG A 211 3.91 -10.66 -25.50
C ARG A 211 4.09 -9.14 -25.57
N PRO A 212 3.42 -8.46 -26.51
CA PRO A 212 3.39 -7.00 -26.55
C PRO A 212 2.99 -6.47 -25.16
N MET A 213 3.85 -5.65 -24.57
CA MET A 213 3.63 -5.12 -23.23
C MET A 213 2.58 -4.03 -23.35
N ASP A 214 1.41 -4.21 -22.75
CA ASP A 214 0.35 -3.21 -22.83
C ASP A 214 0.79 -1.87 -22.20
N ILE A 215 0.32 -0.74 -22.74
CA ILE A 215 0.67 0.62 -22.30
C ILE A 215 0.29 0.81 -20.82
N GLY A 216 -0.86 0.28 -20.39
CA GLY A 216 -1.30 0.30 -19.00
C GLY A 216 -0.36 -0.46 -18.07
N SER A 217 0.15 -1.61 -18.51
CA SER A 217 1.13 -2.40 -17.75
C SER A 217 2.50 -1.71 -17.65
N THR A 218 2.84 -0.85 -18.61
CA THR A 218 4.10 -0.10 -18.64
C THR A 218 4.06 1.07 -17.66
N PHE A 219 2.99 1.86 -17.67
CA PHE A 219 2.84 3.00 -16.76
C PHE A 219 2.81 2.55 -15.30
N GLU A 220 2.00 1.55 -14.94
CA GLU A 220 1.92 1.07 -13.55
C GLU A 220 3.25 0.50 -13.06
N ARG A 221 4.01 -0.17 -13.94
CA ARG A 221 5.37 -0.63 -13.62
C ARG A 221 6.32 0.53 -13.37
N MET A 222 6.33 1.53 -14.27
CA MET A 222 7.17 2.72 -14.11
C MET A 222 6.82 3.48 -12.83
N LYS A 223 5.53 3.59 -12.51
CA LYS A 223 5.03 4.23 -11.28
C LYS A 223 5.48 3.48 -10.03
N LEU A 224 5.40 2.16 -10.02
CA LEU A 224 5.89 1.32 -8.92
C LEU A 224 7.41 1.47 -8.74
N ASP A 225 8.17 1.47 -9.83
CA ASP A 225 9.62 1.65 -9.79
C ASP A 225 10.00 3.06 -9.29
N ALA A 226 9.25 4.10 -9.70
CA ALA A 226 9.41 5.46 -9.21
C ALA A 226 9.12 5.57 -7.70
N GLN A 227 8.05 4.92 -7.20
CA GLN A 227 7.75 4.87 -5.77
C GLN A 227 8.85 4.20 -4.94
N LYS A 228 9.58 3.25 -5.55
CA LYS A 228 10.73 2.57 -4.92
C LYS A 228 12.05 3.32 -5.09
N GLY A 229 12.05 4.50 -5.73
CA GLY A 229 13.26 5.29 -6.02
C GLY A 229 14.16 4.65 -7.09
N GLN A 230 13.66 3.69 -7.86
CA GLN A 230 14.44 2.94 -8.87
C GLN A 230 14.47 3.69 -10.22
N TRP A 231 14.97 4.93 -10.23
CA TRP A 231 14.89 5.85 -11.37
C TRP A 231 15.56 5.31 -12.65
N LYS A 232 16.68 4.58 -12.53
CA LYS A 232 17.32 3.90 -13.68
C LYS A 232 16.42 2.83 -14.30
N SER A 233 15.61 2.13 -13.49
CA SER A 233 14.64 1.14 -13.97
C SER A 233 13.47 1.81 -14.70
N VAL A 234 13.02 2.96 -14.22
CA VAL A 234 11.99 3.79 -14.86
C VAL A 234 12.43 4.17 -16.28
N LEU A 235 13.65 4.72 -16.44
CA LEU A 235 14.20 5.08 -17.75
C LEU A 235 14.39 3.88 -18.67
N SER A 236 14.88 2.76 -18.15
CA SER A 236 15.05 1.52 -18.93
C SER A 236 13.71 0.99 -19.45
N THR A 237 12.68 1.03 -18.61
CA THR A 237 11.32 0.61 -18.95
C THR A 237 10.71 1.54 -19.99
N TYR A 238 10.85 2.86 -19.81
CA TYR A 238 10.43 3.87 -20.77
C TYR A 238 11.09 3.69 -22.14
N ASN A 239 12.43 3.64 -22.19
CA ASN A 239 13.19 3.49 -23.43
C ASN A 239 12.83 2.19 -24.17
N ARG A 240 12.55 1.11 -23.43
CA ARG A 240 12.06 -0.14 -24.02
C ARG A 240 10.65 0.01 -24.59
N ALA A 241 9.76 0.72 -23.92
CA ALA A 241 8.42 0.99 -24.41
C ALA A 241 8.45 1.87 -25.68
N VAL A 242 9.29 2.92 -25.70
CA VAL A 242 9.50 3.78 -26.88
C VAL A 242 9.99 2.96 -28.07
N ARG A 243 11.00 2.09 -27.88
CA ARG A 243 11.52 1.21 -28.95
C ARG A 243 10.48 0.23 -29.50
N ASN A 244 9.48 -0.13 -28.70
CA ASN A 244 8.39 -1.00 -29.12
C ASN A 244 7.20 -0.23 -29.73
N GLY A 245 7.31 1.10 -29.88
CA GLY A 245 6.21 1.94 -30.38
C GLY A 245 5.10 2.21 -29.35
N GLN A 246 5.36 1.95 -28.07
CA GLN A 246 4.36 1.98 -26.99
C GLN A 246 4.67 3.03 -25.91
N GLY A 247 5.71 3.85 -26.10
CA GLY A 247 6.36 4.62 -25.02
C GLY A 247 5.83 6.02 -24.74
N TYR A 248 4.89 6.55 -25.51
CA TYR A 248 4.54 7.98 -25.45
C TYR A 248 3.19 8.28 -24.78
N SER A 249 2.81 7.52 -23.75
CA SER A 249 1.72 8.00 -22.90
C SER A 249 2.23 9.20 -22.08
N SER A 250 1.40 10.24 -21.96
CA SER A 250 1.72 11.49 -21.25
C SER A 250 2.26 11.23 -19.83
N GLY A 251 1.72 10.23 -19.12
CA GLY A 251 2.20 9.80 -17.80
C GLY A 251 3.52 9.02 -17.80
N CYS A 252 3.78 8.17 -18.80
CA CYS A 252 5.07 7.49 -18.93
C CYS A 252 6.19 8.49 -19.24
N LEU A 253 5.93 9.46 -20.11
CA LEU A 253 6.89 10.52 -20.43
C LEU A 253 7.18 11.38 -19.19
N GLN A 254 6.17 11.78 -18.42
CA GLN A 254 6.35 12.50 -17.15
C GLN A 254 7.27 11.75 -16.18
N LEU A 255 7.04 10.46 -15.97
CA LEU A 255 7.88 9.63 -15.10
C LEU A 255 9.31 9.49 -15.64
N ALA A 256 9.48 9.44 -16.96
CA ALA A 256 10.79 9.37 -17.60
C ALA A 256 11.57 10.69 -17.47
N VAL A 257 10.90 11.84 -17.61
CA VAL A 257 11.49 13.15 -17.36
C VAL A 257 11.93 13.26 -15.91
N GLN A 258 11.04 12.93 -14.96
CA GLN A 258 11.36 12.94 -13.53
C GLN A 258 12.54 12.02 -13.21
N ALA A 259 12.56 10.81 -13.78
CA ALA A 259 13.66 9.87 -13.59
C ALA A 259 14.98 10.38 -14.21
N SER A 260 14.92 11.09 -15.35
CA SER A 260 16.11 11.67 -15.99
C SER A 260 16.75 12.74 -15.13
N MET A 261 15.93 13.59 -14.51
CA MET A 261 16.40 14.60 -13.56
C MET A 261 17.05 13.93 -12.34
N LYS A 262 16.44 12.86 -11.80
CA LYS A 262 16.95 12.15 -10.61
C LYS A 262 18.17 11.26 -10.84
N VAL A 263 18.38 10.76 -12.06
CA VAL A 263 19.56 9.94 -12.38
C VAL A 263 20.77 10.79 -12.73
N ASN A 264 20.55 11.95 -13.34
CA ASN A 264 21.62 12.79 -13.88
C ASN A 264 21.80 14.10 -13.08
N GLU A 265 21.37 14.17 -11.80
CA GLU A 265 21.58 15.37 -10.98
C GLU A 265 23.08 15.76 -11.04
N PRO A 266 23.42 17.02 -11.41
CA PRO A 266 22.56 18.22 -11.48
C PRO A 266 22.04 18.63 -12.89
N SER A 267 22.18 17.81 -13.94
CA SER A 267 21.85 18.22 -15.32
C SER A 267 20.37 17.97 -15.71
N THR A 268 19.69 19.04 -16.14
CA THR A 268 18.35 19.01 -16.74
C THR A 268 18.37 18.75 -18.26
N GLU A 269 19.54 18.73 -18.89
CA GLU A 269 19.69 18.64 -20.36
C GLU A 269 19.05 17.38 -20.93
N HIS A 270 19.20 16.24 -20.25
CA HIS A 270 18.63 14.99 -20.71
C HIS A 270 17.09 14.98 -20.64
N ALA A 271 16.53 15.63 -19.61
CA ALA A 271 15.09 15.81 -19.46
C ALA A 271 14.52 16.70 -20.57
N VAL A 272 15.19 17.83 -20.86
CA VAL A 272 14.82 18.74 -21.95
C VAL A 272 14.93 18.06 -23.31
N SER A 273 15.97 17.24 -23.54
CA SER A 273 16.14 16.46 -24.77
C SER A 273 15.00 15.45 -24.98
N LEU A 274 14.57 14.76 -23.91
CA LEU A 274 13.44 13.81 -23.98
C LEU A 274 12.12 14.51 -24.35
N ILE A 275 11.86 15.68 -23.76
CA ILE A 275 10.68 16.48 -24.06
C ILE A 275 10.73 16.99 -25.50
N SER A 276 11.86 17.57 -25.92
CA SER A 276 12.03 18.11 -27.27
C SER A 276 11.81 17.04 -28.34
N LYS A 277 12.31 15.82 -28.08
CA LYS A 277 12.08 14.68 -28.96
C LYS A 277 10.62 14.24 -28.98
N ALA A 278 9.97 14.15 -27.83
CA ALA A 278 8.55 13.81 -27.77
C ALA A 278 7.69 14.86 -28.49
N GLN A 279 8.05 16.13 -28.39
CA GLN A 279 7.40 17.24 -29.08
C GLN A 279 7.61 17.18 -30.60
N SER A 280 8.83 16.90 -31.07
CA SER A 280 9.10 16.74 -32.51
C SER A 280 8.37 15.55 -33.13
N ASP A 281 8.17 14.50 -32.33
CA ASP A 281 7.40 13.31 -32.70
C ASP A 281 5.87 13.54 -32.63
N GLY A 282 5.42 14.75 -32.24
CA GLY A 282 4.01 15.15 -32.20
C GLY A 282 3.23 14.64 -30.98
N HIS A 283 3.91 14.27 -29.90
CA HIS A 283 3.27 13.78 -28.67
C HIS A 283 2.90 14.90 -27.69
N ASP A 284 1.88 14.66 -26.87
CA ASP A 284 1.50 15.55 -25.77
C ASP A 284 2.59 15.57 -24.69
N ILE A 285 3.21 16.74 -24.50
CA ILE A 285 4.25 16.97 -23.49
C ILE A 285 3.74 17.68 -22.24
N SER A 286 2.45 17.99 -22.12
CA SER A 286 1.92 18.86 -21.07
C SER A 286 2.27 18.36 -19.66
N ASN A 287 2.08 17.07 -19.39
CA ASN A 287 2.45 16.49 -18.09
C ASN A 287 3.96 16.29 -17.91
N ALA A 288 4.69 16.18 -19.01
CA ALA A 288 6.13 15.97 -19.01
C ALA A 288 6.92 17.22 -18.61
N MET A 289 6.34 18.41 -18.80
CA MET A 289 6.92 19.67 -18.36
C MET A 289 6.85 19.86 -16.84
N VAL A 290 5.86 19.25 -16.17
CA VAL A 290 5.60 19.48 -14.74
C VAL A 290 6.84 19.26 -13.85
N PRO A 291 7.62 18.16 -13.98
CA PRO A 291 8.82 17.97 -13.15
C PRO A 291 9.88 19.06 -13.32
N LEU A 292 10.06 19.61 -14.53
CA LEU A 292 11.00 20.72 -14.78
C LEU A 292 10.51 21.99 -14.09
N VAL A 293 9.25 22.36 -14.31
CA VAL A 293 8.65 23.55 -13.70
C VAL A 293 8.69 23.48 -12.17
N LEU A 294 8.48 22.28 -11.59
CA LEU A 294 8.60 22.10 -10.15
C LEU A 294 10.05 22.30 -9.65
N ALA A 295 11.06 21.88 -10.41
CA ALA A 295 12.46 22.14 -10.07
C ALA A 295 12.81 23.62 -10.16
N ASP A 296 12.32 24.35 -11.17
CA ASP A 296 12.51 25.79 -11.29
C ASP A 296 11.85 26.53 -10.10
N LEU A 297 10.65 26.08 -9.68
CA LEU A 297 9.99 26.61 -8.48
C LEU A 297 10.76 26.30 -7.19
N ASP A 298 11.37 25.13 -7.08
CA ASP A 298 12.22 24.75 -5.95
C ASP A 298 13.50 25.60 -5.91
N GLU A 299 14.09 25.90 -7.07
CA GLU A 299 15.24 26.82 -7.19
C GLU A 299 14.86 28.25 -6.78
N ILE A 300 13.74 28.78 -7.27
CA ILE A 300 13.22 30.09 -6.86
C ILE A 300 13.02 30.14 -5.34
N GLN A 301 12.48 29.07 -4.75
CA GLN A 301 12.31 28.99 -3.30
C GLN A 301 13.66 28.97 -2.56
N ALA A 302 14.63 28.19 -3.05
CA ALA A 302 15.97 28.08 -2.46
C ALA A 302 16.71 29.42 -2.50
N VAL A 303 16.75 30.07 -3.66
CA VAL A 303 17.35 31.40 -3.84
C VAL A 303 16.66 32.42 -2.95
N GLY A 304 15.33 32.44 -2.92
CA GLY A 304 14.58 33.34 -2.06
C GLY A 304 14.84 33.13 -0.56
N GLN A 305 15.02 31.88 -0.13
CA GLN A 305 15.33 31.55 1.25
C GLN A 305 16.75 31.99 1.63
N GLN A 306 17.73 31.76 0.76
CA GLN A 306 19.11 32.23 0.93
C GLN A 306 19.19 33.75 1.05
N MET A 307 18.48 34.47 0.16
CA MET A 307 18.41 35.94 0.21
C MET A 307 17.83 36.42 1.54
N ARG A 308 16.81 35.74 2.05
CA ARG A 308 16.17 36.08 3.32
C ARG A 308 17.05 35.83 4.54
N ASP A 309 17.83 34.75 4.51
CA ASP A 309 18.72 34.38 5.60
C ASP A 309 19.99 35.24 5.64
N SER A 310 20.30 35.92 4.53
CA SER A 310 21.40 36.88 4.42
C SER A 310 21.19 38.14 5.27
N SER A 311 22.30 38.69 5.78
CA SER A 311 22.29 39.84 6.70
C SER A 311 21.66 41.10 6.11
N GLU A 312 21.81 41.33 4.79
CA GLU A 312 21.28 42.49 4.06
C GLU A 312 19.73 42.49 4.00
N ALA A 313 19.09 41.32 3.97
CA ALA A 313 17.64 41.22 3.97
C ALA A 313 17.00 41.56 5.33
N ARG A 314 17.75 41.41 6.43
CA ARG A 314 17.27 41.82 7.77
C ARG A 314 17.11 43.35 7.87
N ALA A 315 17.91 44.11 7.12
CA ALA A 315 17.82 45.57 7.07
C ALA A 315 16.69 46.07 6.15
N SER A 316 16.39 45.32 5.08
CA SER A 316 15.39 45.70 4.06
C SER A 316 13.95 45.27 4.39
N GLY A 317 13.78 44.51 5.48
CA GLY A 317 12.48 44.04 5.97
C GLY A 317 11.88 42.87 5.18
N PRO A 318 10.70 42.35 5.59
CA PRO A 318 10.08 41.14 5.01
C PRO A 318 9.71 41.22 3.52
N ALA A 319 9.76 42.42 2.92
CA ALA A 319 9.34 42.69 1.55
C ALA A 319 10.46 42.62 0.51
N ALA A 320 11.70 42.34 0.93
CA ALA A 320 12.87 42.38 0.03
C ALA A 320 12.92 41.22 -0.98
N VAL A 321 12.43 40.03 -0.60
CA VAL A 321 12.43 38.84 -1.47
C VAL A 321 11.06 38.72 -2.13
N ARG A 322 10.99 38.98 -3.45
CA ARG A 322 9.76 38.85 -4.24
C ARG A 322 9.89 37.71 -5.25
N PRO A 323 9.35 36.50 -4.96
CA PRO A 323 9.40 35.37 -5.89
C PRO A 323 8.46 35.53 -7.09
N PHE A 324 7.37 36.30 -6.98
CA PHE A 324 6.36 36.37 -8.03
C PHE A 324 6.88 36.81 -9.41
N PRO A 325 7.77 37.81 -9.58
CA PRO A 325 8.29 38.16 -10.90
C PRO A 325 9.02 37.00 -11.61
N ALA A 326 9.74 36.15 -10.87
CA ALA A 326 10.39 34.97 -11.45
C ALA A 326 9.36 33.90 -11.82
N ILE A 327 8.39 33.64 -10.92
CA ILE A 327 7.28 32.72 -11.16
C ILE A 327 6.43 33.17 -12.36
N GLN A 328 6.17 34.47 -12.49
CA GLN A 328 5.40 35.05 -13.58
C GLN A 328 6.09 34.86 -14.92
N ARG A 329 7.43 35.01 -14.98
CA ARG A 329 8.20 34.69 -16.19
C ARG A 329 8.03 33.23 -16.58
N LEU A 330 8.19 32.30 -15.63
CA LEU A 330 7.96 30.87 -15.88
C LEU A 330 6.55 30.60 -16.42
N PHE A 331 5.52 31.25 -15.86
CA PHE A 331 4.14 31.09 -16.37
C PHE A 331 3.96 31.69 -17.75
N SER A 332 4.51 32.87 -18.02
CA SER A 332 4.47 33.50 -19.34
C SER A 332 5.14 32.61 -20.38
N ASP A 333 6.34 32.10 -20.10
CA ASP A 333 7.09 31.25 -21.03
C ASP A 333 6.30 29.98 -21.39
N LEU A 334 5.68 29.34 -20.40
CA LEU A 334 4.82 28.17 -20.62
C LEU A 334 3.59 28.50 -21.49
N LEU A 335 2.94 29.63 -21.24
CA LEU A 335 1.76 30.04 -21.99
C LEU A 335 2.12 30.48 -23.42
N GLU A 336 3.25 31.16 -23.61
CA GLU A 336 3.77 31.55 -24.94
C GLU A 336 4.11 30.31 -25.79
N GLN A 337 4.58 29.24 -25.15
CA GLN A 337 4.80 27.93 -25.77
C GLN A 337 3.50 27.13 -26.01
N GLY A 338 2.34 27.68 -25.66
CA GLY A 338 1.03 27.05 -25.85
C GLY A 338 0.70 25.95 -24.85
N HIS A 339 1.40 25.89 -23.71
CA HIS A 339 1.18 24.89 -22.68
C HIS A 339 0.11 25.32 -21.67
N GLN A 340 -0.78 24.39 -21.32
CA GLN A 340 -1.72 24.59 -20.22
C GLN A 340 -1.01 24.35 -18.88
N ILE A 341 -1.14 25.28 -17.94
CA ILE A 341 -0.57 25.16 -16.61
C ILE A 341 -1.53 24.39 -15.70
N ASP A 342 -1.06 23.28 -15.13
CA ASP A 342 -1.85 22.46 -14.21
C ASP A 342 -2.09 23.16 -12.85
N ASN A 343 -3.24 22.88 -12.22
CA ASN A 343 -3.62 23.46 -10.92
C ASN A 343 -2.59 23.16 -9.81
N PHE A 344 -1.91 22.02 -9.87
CA PHE A 344 -0.86 21.66 -8.93
C PHE A 344 0.39 22.55 -9.07
N VAL A 345 0.70 23.02 -10.28
CA VAL A 345 1.81 23.96 -10.52
C VAL A 345 1.51 25.31 -9.87
N PHE A 346 0.29 25.83 -10.08
CA PHE A 346 -0.16 27.04 -9.39
C PHE A 346 -0.12 26.89 -7.87
N HIS A 347 -0.57 25.73 -7.35
CA HIS A 347 -0.47 25.42 -5.93
C HIS A 347 0.97 25.43 -5.43
N ARG A 348 1.91 24.75 -6.12
CA ARG A 348 3.32 24.74 -5.72
C ARG A 348 3.91 26.16 -5.72
N ALA A 349 3.62 26.96 -6.74
CA ALA A 349 4.07 28.35 -6.82
C ALA A 349 3.51 29.20 -5.67
N ALA A 350 2.24 29.04 -5.33
CA ALA A 350 1.63 29.67 -4.16
C ALA A 350 2.33 29.22 -2.85
N GLN A 351 2.71 27.95 -2.74
CA GLN A 351 3.48 27.42 -1.60
C GLN A 351 4.88 28.05 -1.50
N VAL A 352 5.55 28.35 -2.63
CA VAL A 352 6.82 29.10 -2.64
C VAL A 352 6.62 30.49 -2.04
N CYS A 353 5.60 31.24 -2.48
CA CYS A 353 5.27 32.54 -1.91
C CYS A 353 4.92 32.45 -0.41
N LEU A 354 4.19 31.42 0.02
CA LEU A 354 3.86 31.19 1.43
C LEU A 354 5.11 30.93 2.28
N ALA A 355 6.04 30.10 1.81
CA ALA A 355 7.30 29.80 2.49
C ALA A 355 8.14 31.08 2.70
N LEU A 356 8.19 31.90 1.66
CA LEU A 356 8.88 33.19 1.68
C LEU A 356 8.10 34.30 2.41
N ARG A 357 6.91 34.00 2.94
CA ARG A 357 5.97 34.91 3.64
C ARG A 357 5.44 36.08 2.77
N ASN A 358 5.39 35.90 1.46
CA ASN A 358 4.81 36.84 0.50
C ASN A 358 3.33 36.55 0.25
N TYR A 359 2.49 36.80 1.26
CA TYR A 359 1.08 36.41 1.22
C TYR A 359 0.24 37.15 0.16
N ARG A 360 0.62 38.37 -0.20
CA ARG A 360 -0.05 39.13 -1.28
C ARG A 360 0.15 38.45 -2.64
N GLU A 361 1.35 37.95 -2.89
CA GLU A 361 1.70 37.27 -4.14
C GLU A 361 0.99 35.91 -4.26
N VAL A 362 0.70 35.25 -3.13
CA VAL A 362 -0.16 34.06 -3.12
C VAL A 362 -1.53 34.36 -3.72
N VAL A 363 -2.15 35.49 -3.32
CA VAL A 363 -3.44 35.92 -3.86
C VAL A 363 -3.30 36.23 -5.36
N THR A 364 -2.22 36.90 -5.78
CA THR A 364 -1.96 37.16 -7.20
C THR A 364 -1.87 35.87 -8.02
N ILE A 365 -1.14 34.86 -7.53
CA ILE A 365 -1.06 33.54 -8.17
C ILE A 365 -2.45 32.89 -8.24
N CYS A 366 -3.23 32.95 -7.17
CA CYS A 366 -4.57 32.37 -7.14
C CYS A 366 -5.55 33.05 -8.11
N VAL A 367 -5.43 34.38 -8.27
CA VAL A 367 -6.20 35.15 -9.26
C VAL A 367 -5.79 34.75 -10.68
N PHE A 368 -4.49 34.64 -10.94
CA PHE A 368 -3.97 34.22 -12.24
C PHE A 368 -4.43 32.78 -12.58
N ALA A 369 -4.34 31.86 -11.62
CA ALA A 369 -4.83 30.48 -11.78
C ALA A 369 -6.33 30.43 -12.09
N ALA A 370 -7.14 31.25 -11.42
CA ALA A 370 -8.58 31.35 -11.69
C ALA A 370 -8.87 31.92 -13.09
N GLN A 371 -8.04 32.85 -13.59
CA GLN A 371 -8.17 33.36 -14.95
C GLN A 371 -7.83 32.30 -16.00
N CYS A 372 -6.80 31.49 -15.76
CA CYS A 372 -6.38 30.42 -16.68
C CYS A 372 -7.35 29.23 -16.69
N ASN A 373 -7.72 28.71 -15.51
CA ASN A 373 -8.40 27.42 -15.39
C ASN A 373 -9.79 27.49 -14.77
N GLY A 374 -10.11 28.58 -14.06
CA GLY A 374 -11.29 28.70 -13.21
C GLY A 374 -12.40 29.59 -13.75
N SER A 375 -12.33 30.09 -15.00
CA SER A 375 -13.29 31.07 -15.53
C SER A 375 -13.47 32.29 -14.61
N ARG A 376 -12.38 32.75 -13.97
CA ARG A 376 -12.30 33.83 -12.97
C ARG A 376 -12.96 33.54 -11.62
N ASP A 377 -13.40 32.31 -11.38
CA ASP A 377 -13.84 31.86 -10.06
C ASP A 377 -12.62 31.56 -9.18
N LEU A 378 -12.45 32.32 -8.09
CA LEU A 378 -11.31 32.18 -7.19
C LEU A 378 -11.34 30.89 -6.37
N ALA A 379 -12.49 30.27 -6.18
CA ALA A 379 -12.64 29.04 -5.41
C ALA A 379 -13.04 27.86 -6.32
N TYR A 380 -12.60 27.87 -7.58
CA TYR A 380 -12.88 26.79 -8.54
C TYR A 380 -12.24 25.45 -8.15
N SER A 381 -11.10 25.47 -7.45
CA SER A 381 -10.35 24.26 -7.07
C SER A 381 -9.98 24.24 -5.60
N VAL A 382 -9.82 23.03 -5.06
CA VAL A 382 -9.44 22.82 -3.65
C VAL A 382 -8.06 23.39 -3.33
N TRP A 383 -7.17 23.45 -4.33
CA TRP A 383 -5.83 24.02 -4.19
C TRP A 383 -5.90 25.53 -4.03
N ASN A 384 -6.62 26.21 -4.92
CA ASN A 384 -6.82 27.67 -4.84
C ASN A 384 -7.50 28.06 -3.53
N PHE A 385 -8.54 27.32 -3.13
CA PHE A 385 -9.18 27.49 -1.83
C PHE A 385 -8.19 27.35 -0.67
N SER A 386 -7.35 26.32 -0.69
CA SER A 386 -6.36 26.06 0.37
C SER A 386 -5.33 27.18 0.48
N ASP A 387 -4.84 27.70 -0.64
CA ASP A 387 -3.84 28.75 -0.68
C ASP A 387 -4.43 30.11 -0.27
N LEU A 388 -5.64 30.44 -0.74
CA LEU A 388 -6.38 31.63 -0.32
C LEU A 388 -6.74 31.60 1.17
N CYS A 389 -7.14 30.44 1.72
CA CYS A 389 -7.37 30.29 3.15
C CYS A 389 -6.11 30.65 3.95
N GLN A 390 -4.93 30.15 3.54
CA GLN A 390 -3.68 30.47 4.22
C GLN A 390 -3.32 31.95 4.08
N ALA A 391 -3.43 32.51 2.87
CA ALA A 391 -3.07 33.89 2.57
C ALA A 391 -3.97 34.89 3.30
N PHE A 392 -5.30 34.72 3.26
CA PHE A 392 -6.24 35.62 3.93
C PHE A 392 -6.16 35.51 5.45
N THR A 393 -5.95 34.31 6.00
CA THR A 393 -5.78 34.12 7.44
C THR A 393 -4.53 34.86 7.94
N LYS A 394 -3.39 34.70 7.24
CA LYS A 394 -2.12 35.33 7.64
C LYS A 394 -2.08 36.84 7.43
N GLN A 395 -2.91 37.37 6.53
CA GLN A 395 -3.06 38.81 6.29
C GLN A 395 -4.18 39.47 7.11
N HIS A 396 -4.88 38.72 7.95
CA HIS A 396 -6.06 39.19 8.69
C HIS A 396 -7.19 39.75 7.78
N GLU A 397 -7.30 39.24 6.55
CA GLU A 397 -8.36 39.64 5.60
C GLU A 397 -9.67 38.84 5.86
N TYR A 398 -10.23 38.99 7.05
CA TYR A 398 -11.34 38.14 7.52
C TYR A 398 -12.66 38.33 6.77
N ALA A 399 -12.87 39.47 6.13
CA ALA A 399 -14.00 39.63 5.21
C ALA A 399 -13.92 38.64 4.04
N ARG A 400 -12.74 38.49 3.43
CA ARG A 400 -12.52 37.57 2.31
C ARG A 400 -12.49 36.11 2.78
N LEU A 401 -11.92 35.85 3.96
CA LEU A 401 -11.95 34.51 4.53
C LEU A 401 -13.38 34.05 4.87
N ARG A 402 -14.22 34.95 5.38
CA ARG A 402 -15.64 34.66 5.66
C ARG A 402 -16.43 34.41 4.37
N TRP A 403 -16.14 35.14 3.30
CA TRP A 403 -16.67 34.81 1.96
C TRP A 403 -16.29 33.39 1.54
N LEU A 404 -15.01 32.99 1.64
CA LEU A 404 -14.58 31.61 1.34
C LEU A 404 -15.30 30.55 2.17
N MET A 405 -15.56 30.82 3.46
CA MET A 405 -16.28 29.89 4.35
C MET A 405 -17.74 29.69 3.93
N SER A 406 -18.40 30.74 3.43
CA SER A 406 -19.75 30.63 2.87
C SER A 406 -19.73 29.90 1.54
N ASP A 407 -18.78 30.27 0.68
CA ASP A 407 -18.69 29.79 -0.71
C ASP A 407 -18.34 28.30 -0.79
N VAL A 408 -17.43 27.81 0.07
CA VAL A 408 -17.00 26.40 0.07
C VAL A 408 -18.13 25.39 0.28
N LEU A 409 -19.23 25.80 0.93
CA LEU A 409 -20.39 24.93 1.15
C LEU A 409 -21.09 24.54 -0.15
N GLY A 410 -20.98 25.37 -1.20
CA GLY A 410 -21.51 25.08 -2.53
C GLY A 410 -20.56 24.31 -3.45
N ARG A 411 -19.34 24.00 -3.00
CA ARG A 411 -18.27 23.47 -3.87
C ARG A 411 -18.26 21.95 -3.90
N ASP A 412 -18.00 21.36 -5.07
CA ASP A 412 -17.93 19.90 -5.24
C ASP A 412 -16.79 19.27 -4.43
N TYR A 413 -15.66 19.98 -4.32
CA TYR A 413 -14.49 19.50 -3.58
C TYR A 413 -14.62 19.64 -2.05
N ARG A 414 -15.72 20.19 -1.52
CA ARG A 414 -15.89 20.45 -0.06
C ARG A 414 -15.69 19.18 0.79
N MET A 415 -16.04 18.02 0.24
CA MET A 415 -15.98 16.71 0.92
C MET A 415 -14.59 16.05 0.88
N THR A 416 -13.65 16.61 0.13
CA THR A 416 -12.30 16.06 -0.05
C THR A 416 -11.50 16.03 1.26
N LYS A 417 -10.39 15.27 1.29
CA LYS A 417 -9.45 15.31 2.42
C LYS A 417 -8.80 16.68 2.52
N GLN A 418 -8.36 17.22 1.39
CA GLN A 418 -7.61 18.47 1.32
C GLN A 418 -8.42 19.65 1.88
N CYS A 419 -9.69 19.83 1.49
CA CYS A 419 -10.55 20.89 2.02
C CYS A 419 -10.62 20.88 3.56
N ARG A 420 -10.83 19.71 4.18
CA ARG A 420 -10.87 19.60 5.65
C ARG A 420 -9.50 19.85 6.28
N THR A 421 -8.41 19.45 5.64
CA THR A 421 -7.05 19.73 6.12
C THR A 421 -6.81 21.23 6.16
N SER A 422 -7.17 21.97 5.11
CA SER A 422 -7.03 23.43 5.05
C SER A 422 -7.87 24.11 6.13
N LEU A 423 -9.13 23.71 6.31
CA LEU A 423 -10.00 24.24 7.37
C LEU A 423 -9.43 23.97 8.78
N LYS A 424 -8.94 22.75 9.04
CA LYS A 424 -8.30 22.41 10.32
C LYS A 424 -7.04 23.24 10.56
N TRP A 425 -6.24 23.49 9.52
CA TRP A 425 -5.07 24.35 9.61
C TRP A 425 -5.46 25.76 10.03
N VAL A 426 -6.51 26.34 9.42
CA VAL A 426 -7.01 27.68 9.76
C VAL A 426 -7.50 27.72 11.21
N VAL A 427 -8.28 26.73 11.65
CA VAL A 427 -8.73 26.60 13.05
C VAL A 427 -7.54 26.59 14.01
N HIS A 428 -6.54 25.75 13.74
CA HIS A 428 -5.36 25.66 14.58
C HIS A 428 -4.57 26.98 14.61
N TYR A 429 -4.40 27.64 13.45
CA TYR A 429 -3.73 28.93 13.37
C TYR A 429 -4.46 29.99 14.20
N LEU A 430 -5.76 30.16 13.98
CA LEU A 430 -6.57 31.17 14.67
C LEU A 430 -6.64 30.93 16.18
N LYS A 431 -6.70 29.68 16.64
CA LYS A 431 -6.61 29.34 18.08
C LYS A 431 -5.32 29.84 18.72
N ARG A 432 -4.19 29.65 18.04
CA ARG A 432 -2.90 30.14 18.53
C ARG A 432 -2.80 31.66 18.43
N ALA A 433 -3.30 32.23 17.33
CA ALA A 433 -3.27 33.67 17.11
C ALA A 433 -4.17 34.45 18.09
N SER A 434 -5.32 33.90 18.50
CA SER A 434 -6.20 34.50 19.52
C SER A 434 -5.62 34.45 20.94
N GLN A 435 -4.69 33.54 21.19
CA GLN A 435 -3.99 33.40 22.48
C GLN A 435 -2.70 34.23 22.55
N ALA A 436 -2.26 34.80 21.44
CA ALA A 436 -1.06 35.63 21.40
C ALA A 436 -1.29 36.94 22.16
N ASP A 437 -0.22 37.47 22.76
CA ASP A 437 -0.24 38.77 23.40
C ASP A 437 -0.28 39.87 22.32
N LYS A 438 -1.47 40.48 22.15
CA LYS A 438 -1.77 41.50 21.16
C LYS A 438 -3.04 42.26 21.56
N ASP A 439 -3.35 43.29 20.79
CA ASP A 439 -4.55 44.12 20.95
C ASP A 439 -5.84 43.29 21.08
N GLU A 440 -6.72 43.69 22.00
CA GLU A 440 -7.97 42.97 22.31
C GLU A 440 -8.94 42.95 21.12
N ASP A 441 -8.97 43.98 20.27
CA ASP A 441 -9.82 44.00 19.08
C ASP A 441 -9.32 42.97 18.06
N LEU A 442 -8.00 42.81 17.94
CA LEU A 442 -7.41 41.76 17.09
C LEU A 442 -7.69 40.35 17.64
N LYS A 443 -7.67 40.16 18.97
CA LYS A 443 -8.06 38.88 19.58
C LYS A 443 -9.55 38.58 19.34
N ALA A 444 -10.42 39.56 19.52
CA ALA A 444 -11.86 39.43 19.30
C ALA A 444 -12.17 39.09 17.83
N SER A 445 -11.47 39.75 16.89
CA SER A 445 -11.56 39.49 15.45
C SER A 445 -11.13 38.05 15.10
N ASP A 446 -10.03 37.58 15.67
CA ASP A 446 -9.55 36.19 15.51
C ASP A 446 -10.55 35.16 16.07
N LEU A 447 -11.10 35.41 17.26
CA LEU A 447 -12.10 34.53 17.88
C LEU A 447 -13.40 34.46 17.06
N SER A 448 -13.86 35.61 16.54
CA SER A 448 -15.02 35.69 15.66
C SER A 448 -14.80 34.91 14.35
N MET A 449 -13.61 35.02 13.76
CA MET A 449 -13.26 34.27 12.57
C MET A 449 -13.09 32.78 12.88
N LEU A 450 -12.48 32.43 14.01
CA LEU A 450 -12.32 31.05 14.46
C LEU A 450 -13.67 30.33 14.56
N ALA A 451 -14.65 30.95 15.23
CA ALA A 451 -15.99 30.40 15.36
C ALA A 451 -16.65 30.11 13.99
N CYS A 452 -16.50 31.03 13.03
CA CYS A 452 -17.02 30.88 11.68
C CYS A 452 -16.37 29.71 10.91
N VAL A 453 -15.05 29.53 11.03
CA VAL A 453 -14.34 28.42 10.39
C VAL A 453 -14.68 27.09 11.06
N GLU A 454 -14.80 27.05 12.39
CA GLU A 454 -15.21 25.84 13.14
C GLU A 454 -16.62 25.39 12.76
N GLU A 455 -17.56 26.34 12.61
CA GLU A 455 -18.91 26.04 12.13
C GLU A 455 -18.88 25.43 10.71
N THR A 456 -18.09 26.02 9.82
CA THR A 456 -17.93 25.55 8.44
C THR A 456 -17.32 24.14 8.41
N LEU A 457 -16.26 23.91 9.19
CA LEU A 457 -15.63 22.59 9.34
C LEU A 457 -16.60 21.55 9.90
N LYS A 458 -17.44 21.92 10.87
CA LYS A 458 -18.48 21.06 11.43
C LYS A 458 -19.51 20.67 10.37
N LYS A 459 -19.99 21.63 9.57
CA LYS A 459 -20.94 21.37 8.45
C LYS A 459 -20.35 20.38 7.45
N VAL A 460 -19.16 20.66 6.93
CA VAL A 460 -18.46 19.80 5.96
C VAL A 460 -18.16 18.40 6.52
N THR A 461 -17.80 18.31 7.80
CA THR A 461 -17.49 17.02 8.45
C THR A 461 -18.77 16.20 8.69
N LYS A 462 -19.85 16.84 9.11
CA LYS A 462 -21.16 16.21 9.30
C LYS A 462 -21.69 15.69 7.96
N GLU A 463 -21.67 16.51 6.92
CA GLU A 463 -22.09 16.13 5.58
C GLU A 463 -21.30 14.90 5.10
N LYS A 464 -19.98 14.87 5.29
CA LYS A 464 -19.16 13.69 4.95
C LYS A 464 -19.52 12.44 5.73
N ALA A 465 -19.78 12.57 7.03
CA ALA A 465 -20.19 11.43 7.83
C ALA A 465 -21.52 10.85 7.32
N GLN A 466 -22.48 11.74 6.98
CA GLN A 466 -23.76 11.35 6.39
C GLN A 466 -23.58 10.67 5.03
N TRP A 467 -22.81 11.28 4.12
CA TRP A 467 -22.52 10.69 2.81
C TRP A 467 -21.88 9.31 2.93
N LYS A 468 -20.88 9.14 3.81
CA LYS A 468 -20.27 7.83 4.08
C LYS A 468 -21.24 6.81 4.66
N ALA A 469 -22.16 7.23 5.52
CA ALA A 469 -23.18 6.35 6.09
C ALA A 469 -24.15 5.88 5.01
N SER A 470 -24.62 6.80 4.16
CA SER A 470 -25.46 6.49 3.00
C SER A 470 -24.77 5.56 2.02
N GLU A 471 -23.48 5.78 1.72
CA GLU A 471 -22.71 4.91 0.83
C GLU A 471 -22.59 3.49 1.38
N ARG A 472 -22.29 3.35 2.67
CA ARG A 472 -22.23 2.05 3.35
C ARG A 472 -23.58 1.33 3.34
N ALA A 473 -24.67 2.06 3.57
CA ALA A 473 -26.01 1.51 3.50
C ALA A 473 -26.35 1.02 2.08
N ASN A 474 -26.00 1.80 1.05
CA ASN A 474 -26.18 1.42 -0.34
C ASN A 474 -25.38 0.15 -0.71
N VAL A 475 -24.10 0.08 -0.32
CA VAL A 475 -23.27 -1.11 -0.54
C VAL A 475 -23.84 -2.32 0.20
N ALA A 476 -24.25 -2.17 1.46
CA ALA A 476 -24.88 -3.24 2.22
C ALA A 476 -26.16 -3.74 1.56
N GLN A 477 -26.99 -2.84 1.01
CA GLN A 477 -28.20 -3.20 0.28
C GLN A 477 -27.89 -3.95 -1.02
N ILE A 478 -26.85 -3.54 -1.75
CA ILE A 478 -26.40 -4.25 -2.97
C ILE A 478 -25.91 -5.66 -2.62
N VAL A 479 -25.09 -5.81 -1.58
CA VAL A 479 -24.60 -7.11 -1.11
C VAL A 479 -25.75 -8.00 -0.64
N ALA A 480 -26.71 -7.46 0.11
CA ALA A 480 -27.89 -8.21 0.55
C ALA A 480 -28.71 -8.72 -0.65
N ARG A 481 -28.95 -7.89 -1.67
CA ARG A 481 -29.63 -8.29 -2.92
C ARG A 481 -28.85 -9.36 -3.70
N GLN A 482 -27.52 -9.29 -3.71
CA GLN A 482 -26.69 -10.31 -4.36
C GLN A 482 -26.76 -11.65 -3.61
N ASN A 483 -26.72 -11.63 -2.29
CA ASN A 483 -26.84 -12.82 -1.46
C ASN A 483 -28.23 -13.48 -1.58
N GLU A 484 -29.31 -12.68 -1.64
CA GLU A 484 -30.66 -13.19 -1.90
C GLU A 484 -30.78 -13.84 -3.28
N LYS A 485 -30.19 -13.23 -4.32
CA LYS A 485 -30.14 -13.83 -5.65
C LYS A 485 -29.41 -15.17 -5.64
N GLN A 486 -28.23 -15.24 -5.02
CA GLN A 486 -27.46 -16.48 -4.89
C GLN A 486 -28.22 -17.56 -4.10
N ALA A 487 -28.91 -17.19 -3.02
CA ALA A 487 -29.71 -18.11 -2.23
C ALA A 487 -30.91 -18.66 -3.03
N ARG A 488 -31.55 -17.83 -3.87
CA ARG A 488 -32.61 -18.28 -4.78
C ARG A 488 -32.10 -19.28 -5.82
N THR A 489 -30.94 -19.01 -6.43
CA THR A 489 -30.30 -19.94 -7.39
C THR A 489 -29.99 -21.29 -6.74
N ARG A 490 -29.41 -21.30 -5.53
CA ARG A 490 -29.14 -22.54 -4.79
C ARG A 490 -30.41 -23.33 -4.45
N ARG A 491 -31.53 -22.66 -4.14
CA ARG A 491 -32.82 -23.32 -3.89
C ARG A 491 -33.42 -23.92 -5.16
N THR A 492 -33.22 -23.30 -6.32
CA THR A 492 -33.68 -23.85 -7.60
C THR A 492 -32.85 -25.05 -8.03
N GLU A 493 -31.53 -25.02 -7.78
CA GLU A 493 -30.64 -26.16 -8.00
C GLU A 493 -30.94 -27.33 -7.05
N ALA A 494 -31.25 -27.06 -5.77
CA ALA A 494 -31.62 -28.09 -4.81
C ALA A 494 -33.00 -28.70 -5.06
N GLY A 495 -33.96 -27.93 -5.60
CA GLY A 495 -35.29 -28.42 -5.99
C GLY A 495 -35.32 -29.24 -7.29
N GLY A 496 -34.23 -29.23 -8.07
CA GLY A 496 -34.10 -30.02 -9.30
C GLY A 496 -33.62 -31.46 -9.10
N LEU A 497 -33.33 -31.88 -7.86
CA LEU A 497 -32.74 -33.19 -7.53
C LEU A 497 -33.74 -34.23 -7.00
N ASP A 498 -35.05 -33.99 -7.14
CA ASP A 498 -36.10 -34.92 -6.70
C ASP A 498 -36.63 -35.82 -7.84
N TYR A 499 -35.75 -36.20 -8.78
CA TYR A 499 -36.08 -37.12 -9.89
C TYR A 499 -35.54 -38.55 -9.72
N TYR A 500 -34.92 -38.88 -8.57
CA TYR A 500 -34.48 -40.25 -8.26
C TYR A 500 -34.64 -40.57 -6.77
N ALA A 501 -35.87 -40.93 -6.37
CA ALA A 501 -36.11 -41.65 -5.13
C ALA A 501 -35.99 -43.17 -5.40
N PRO A 502 -34.99 -43.90 -4.86
CA PRO A 502 -34.90 -45.34 -5.05
C PRO A 502 -35.81 -46.08 -4.08
N LEU A 503 -36.63 -46.94 -4.68
CA LEU A 503 -37.26 -48.14 -4.13
C LEU A 503 -36.64 -48.66 -2.82
N ARG A 504 -37.33 -48.40 -1.70
CA ARG A 504 -37.39 -49.34 -0.57
C ARG A 504 -38.85 -49.61 -0.24
N ARG A 505 -39.39 -50.68 -0.79
CA ARG A 505 -40.57 -51.37 -0.22
C ARG A 505 -40.38 -52.86 -0.39
N GLY A 506 -40.57 -53.56 0.72
CA GLY A 506 -40.24 -54.95 0.92
C GLY A 506 -41.01 -55.90 0.02
N LEU A 507 -40.41 -57.08 -0.09
CA LEU A 507 -41.06 -58.35 -0.38
C LEU A 507 -42.36 -58.45 0.44
N ASP A 508 -43.50 -58.52 -0.24
CA ASP A 508 -44.52 -59.53 0.00
C ASP A 508 -45.60 -59.43 -1.09
N GLY A 509 -46.09 -60.61 -1.47
CA GLY A 509 -46.66 -60.85 -2.79
C GLY A 509 -48.11 -60.40 -2.99
N LYS A 510 -48.39 -59.95 -4.22
CA LYS A 510 -49.44 -60.42 -5.16
C LYS A 510 -49.66 -59.34 -6.25
N PRO A 511 -49.85 -59.72 -7.54
CA PRO A 511 -50.13 -58.75 -8.60
C PRO A 511 -51.63 -58.51 -8.75
N PRO A 512 -52.04 -57.34 -9.25
CA PRO A 512 -53.08 -57.35 -10.29
C PRO A 512 -52.77 -56.39 -11.45
N ARG A 513 -52.77 -56.95 -12.66
CA ARG A 513 -53.74 -56.73 -13.75
C ARG A 513 -53.55 -55.47 -14.58
N TRP A 514 -53.09 -55.71 -15.79
CA TRP A 514 -53.09 -54.78 -16.92
C TRP A 514 -54.49 -54.68 -17.54
N SER A 515 -54.92 -53.44 -17.76
CA SER A 515 -55.85 -53.01 -18.80
C SER A 515 -55.36 -51.61 -19.19
N GLY A 516 -54.84 -51.32 -20.39
CA GLY A 516 -55.35 -51.71 -21.69
C GLY A 516 -56.30 -50.61 -22.17
N ARG A 517 -55.76 -49.51 -22.72
CA ARG A 517 -56.39 -48.78 -23.82
C ARG A 517 -55.35 -47.98 -24.60
N VAL A 518 -55.27 -48.34 -25.88
CA VAL A 518 -54.56 -47.71 -27.00
C VAL A 518 -55.61 -46.90 -27.76
N GLU A 519 -55.29 -45.65 -28.10
CA GLU A 519 -55.78 -44.86 -29.23
C GLU A 519 -54.56 -43.94 -29.54
N GLU A 520 -53.73 -44.11 -30.59
CA GLU A 520 -53.97 -43.95 -32.05
C GLU A 520 -54.98 -42.84 -32.32
N GLU A 521 -54.79 -41.79 -33.10
CA GLU A 521 -53.93 -41.36 -34.22
C GLU A 521 -54.16 -39.81 -34.24
N GLN A 522 -53.49 -38.90 -34.95
CA GLN A 522 -53.15 -38.86 -36.36
C GLN A 522 -52.43 -37.52 -36.64
N GLU A 523 -51.63 -37.52 -37.69
CA GLU A 523 -50.91 -36.41 -38.29
C GLU A 523 -51.82 -35.37 -38.98
N ASP A 524 -51.22 -34.20 -39.25
CA ASP A 524 -51.46 -33.21 -40.32
C ASP A 524 -51.47 -31.80 -39.71
N GLY A 525 -50.74 -30.80 -40.19
CA GLY A 525 -50.02 -30.61 -41.43
C GLY A 525 -49.99 -29.10 -41.71
N SER A 526 -48.90 -28.62 -42.32
CA SER A 526 -48.85 -27.42 -43.17
C SER A 526 -48.93 -26.00 -42.58
N THR A 527 -47.73 -25.36 -42.61
CA THR A 527 -47.35 -24.14 -43.36
C THR A 527 -47.93 -22.73 -43.11
N ALA A 528 -47.00 -21.79 -43.31
CA ALA A 528 -47.12 -20.39 -43.77
C ALA A 528 -47.32 -19.32 -42.67
N VAL A 529 -46.29 -18.51 -42.36
CA VAL A 529 -45.84 -17.29 -43.08
C VAL A 529 -46.88 -16.16 -43.02
N GLY A 530 -46.51 -15.05 -42.38
CA GLY A 530 -47.30 -13.82 -42.41
C GLY A 530 -46.67 -12.67 -41.61
N ASN A 531 -45.88 -11.85 -42.31
CA ASN A 531 -45.40 -10.52 -41.89
C ASN A 531 -46.52 -9.56 -41.46
N LYS A 532 -46.19 -8.62 -40.56
CA LYS A 532 -46.43 -7.15 -40.57
C LYS A 532 -46.36 -6.67 -39.10
N ALA A 533 -45.42 -5.82 -38.67
CA ALA A 533 -45.15 -4.42 -39.03
C ALA A 533 -46.21 -3.42 -38.56
N GLU A 534 -45.70 -2.35 -37.94
CA GLU A 534 -46.30 -1.05 -37.57
C GLU A 534 -47.08 -1.02 -36.24
N ALA A 535 -46.87 -0.05 -35.34
CA ALA A 535 -46.24 1.28 -35.42
C ALA A 535 -45.50 1.65 -34.12
#